data_AF-A0A812Z7K6-F1
#
_entry.id   AF-A0A812Z7K6-F1
#
_cell.length_a   1.000
_cell.length_b   1.000
_cell.length_c   1.000
_cell.angle_alpha   90.00
_cell.angle_beta   90.00
_cell.angle_gamma   90.00
#
_symmetry.space_group_name_H-M   'P 1'
#
loop_
_entity.id
_entity.type
_entity.pdbx_description
1 polymer ?
#
loop_
_entity_poly.entity_id
_entity_poly.type
_entity_poly.pdbx_seq_one_letter_code
_entity_poly.pdbx_strand_id
1 'polypeptide(L)'
;MYQRRVIQEYISKYPDQFRYDYAISREQKNAAGQKMYIQTKMAEYAEELWELMQDEKTHIYMCGLKGMESGMAECFTPIAEKYGKDWAEFAKAMKKADRYHVEVY
;
A
#
# COMPACT_ATOMS: atom_id res chain seq x y z
N MET A 1 -17.17 14.60 -6.32
CA MET A 1 -16.59 15.54 -7.31
C MET A 1 -15.46 16.40 -6.74
N TYR A 2 -15.53 16.88 -5.49
CA TYR A 2 -14.48 17.73 -4.89
C TYR A 2 -13.13 17.02 -4.67
N GLN A 3 -13.11 15.84 -4.05
CA GLN A 3 -11.86 15.10 -3.77
C GLN A 3 -11.06 14.78 -5.04
N ARG A 4 -11.72 14.36 -6.13
CA ARG A 4 -11.05 14.13 -7.42
C ARG A 4 -10.36 15.39 -7.94
N ARG A 5 -10.97 16.56 -7.79
CA ARG A 5 -10.37 17.83 -8.24
C ARG A 5 -9.08 18.14 -7.50
N VAL A 6 -9.09 18.00 -6.17
CA VAL A 6 -7.92 18.23 -5.32
C VAL A 6 -6.80 17.27 -5.70
N ILE A 7 -7.09 15.98 -5.86
CA ILE A 7 -6.09 14.98 -6.24
C ILE A 7 -5.44 15.30 -7.58
N GLN A 8 -6.23 15.69 -8.59
CA GLN A 8 -5.70 16.06 -9.91
C GLN A 8 -4.81 17.31 -9.86
N GLU A 9 -5.14 18.26 -8.99
CA GLU A 9 -4.31 19.43 -8.74
C GLU A 9 -2.94 19.04 -8.16
N TYR A 10 -2.91 18.11 -7.19
CA TYR A 10 -1.66 17.64 -6.59
C TYR A 10 -0.79 16.84 -7.57
N ILE A 11 -1.39 15.97 -8.38
CA ILE A 11 -0.67 15.24 -9.45
C ILE A 11 0.00 16.23 -10.41
N SER A 12 -0.73 17.27 -10.82
CA SER A 12 -0.21 18.28 -11.76
C SER A 12 0.89 19.15 -11.14
N LYS A 13 0.75 19.54 -9.87
CA LYS A 13 1.72 20.41 -9.17
C LYS A 13 2.97 19.66 -8.71
N TYR A 14 2.86 18.38 -8.38
CA TYR A 14 3.93 17.59 -7.76
C TYR A 14 4.11 16.22 -8.43
N PRO A 15 4.34 16.16 -9.75
CA PRO A 15 4.33 14.90 -10.51
C PRO A 15 5.39 13.89 -10.04
N ASP A 16 6.53 14.37 -9.52
CA ASP A 16 7.62 13.51 -9.04
C ASP A 16 7.55 13.20 -7.53
N GLN A 17 6.60 13.79 -6.80
CA GLN A 17 6.49 13.66 -5.33
C GLN A 17 5.15 13.07 -4.88
N PHE A 18 4.15 13.04 -5.77
CA PHE A 18 2.81 12.55 -5.46
C PHE A 18 2.32 11.57 -6.52
N ARG A 19 2.24 10.29 -6.12
CA ARG A 19 1.59 9.24 -6.91
C ARG A 19 0.25 8.89 -6.31
N TYR A 20 -0.73 8.63 -7.18
CA TYR A 20 -2.08 8.29 -6.78
C TYR A 20 -2.68 7.20 -7.67
N ASP A 21 -3.16 6.14 -7.03
CA ASP A 21 -3.70 4.95 -7.68
C ASP A 21 -5.12 4.64 -7.20
N TYR A 22 -5.95 4.13 -8.11
CA TYR A 22 -7.28 3.61 -7.81
C TYR A 22 -7.29 2.08 -7.85
N ALA A 23 -8.09 1.48 -6.96
CA ALA A 23 -8.44 0.07 -6.99
C ALA A 23 -9.98 -0.07 -6.95
N ILE A 24 -10.61 -0.29 -8.11
CA ILE A 24 -12.07 -0.35 -8.25
C ILE A 24 -12.50 -1.80 -8.48
N SER A 25 -12.73 -2.54 -7.40
CA SER A 25 -12.93 -4.00 -7.42
C SER A 25 -14.10 -4.52 -8.27
N ARG A 26 -15.06 -3.65 -8.61
CA ARG A 26 -16.23 -3.99 -9.44
C ARG A 26 -16.06 -3.66 -10.93
N GLU A 27 -15.02 -2.91 -11.29
CA GLU A 27 -14.78 -2.42 -12.65
C GLU A 27 -13.44 -2.87 -13.21
N GLN A 28 -12.46 -3.15 -12.34
CA GLN A 28 -11.08 -3.44 -12.69
C GLN A 28 -10.69 -4.84 -12.27
N LYS A 29 -9.81 -5.46 -13.07
CA LYS A 29 -9.16 -6.74 -12.78
C LYS A 29 -7.67 -6.65 -13.06
N ASN A 30 -6.86 -7.41 -12.34
CA ASN A 30 -5.44 -7.58 -12.68
C ASN A 30 -5.26 -8.57 -13.85
N ALA A 31 -4.01 -8.82 -14.24
CA ALA A 31 -3.67 -9.75 -15.31
C ALA A 31 -4.18 -11.20 -15.09
N ALA A 32 -4.33 -11.62 -13.82
CA ALA A 32 -4.87 -12.93 -13.46
C ALA A 32 -6.42 -12.95 -13.38
N GLY A 33 -7.10 -11.85 -13.74
CA GLY A 33 -8.55 -11.75 -13.70
C GLY A 33 -9.15 -11.57 -12.30
N GLN A 34 -8.32 -11.34 -11.27
CA GLN A 34 -8.76 -11.10 -9.91
C GLN A 34 -9.33 -9.68 -9.78
N LYS A 35 -10.35 -9.50 -8.92
CA LYS A 35 -10.94 -8.18 -8.66
C LYS A 35 -9.87 -7.23 -8.09
N MET A 36 -9.87 -5.98 -8.55
CA MET A 36 -8.91 -4.97 -8.10
C MET A 36 -9.27 -4.41 -6.71
N TYR A 37 -8.93 -5.13 -5.66
CA TYR A 37 -8.86 -4.57 -4.30
C TYR A 37 -7.51 -3.89 -4.05
N ILE A 38 -7.36 -3.19 -2.93
CA ILE A 38 -6.15 -2.43 -2.63
C ILE A 38 -4.90 -3.31 -2.62
N GLN A 39 -4.96 -4.50 -2.01
CA GLN A 39 -3.85 -5.46 -1.99
C GLN A 39 -3.50 -5.97 -3.39
N THR A 40 -4.50 -6.12 -4.26
CA THR A 40 -4.31 -6.52 -5.65
C THR A 40 -3.58 -5.44 -6.44
N LYS A 41 -3.94 -4.17 -6.21
CA LYS A 41 -3.28 -3.03 -6.85
C LYS A 41 -1.86 -2.84 -6.33
N MET A 42 -1.66 -2.93 -5.02
CA MET A 42 -0.34 -2.82 -4.39
C MET A 42 0.62 -3.93 -4.84
N ALA A 43 0.10 -5.14 -5.11
CA ALA A 43 0.92 -6.24 -5.62
C ALA A 43 1.57 -5.94 -6.98
N GLU A 44 0.99 -5.05 -7.80
CA GLU A 44 1.61 -4.57 -9.05
C GLU A 44 2.90 -3.76 -8.80
N TYR A 45 3.05 -3.22 -7.59
CA TYR A 45 4.17 -2.37 -7.16
C TYR A 45 4.93 -2.97 -5.96
N ALA A 46 4.78 -4.28 -5.69
CA ALA A 46 5.27 -4.89 -4.46
C ALA A 46 6.78 -4.67 -4.22
N GLU A 47 7.60 -4.80 -5.27
CA GLU A 47 9.05 -4.58 -5.22
C GLU A 47 9.38 -3.13 -4.84
N GLU A 48 8.76 -2.16 -5.50
CA GLU A 48 9.00 -0.73 -5.27
C GLU A 48 8.55 -0.32 -3.86
N LEU A 49 7.36 -0.76 -3.44
CA LEU A 49 6.85 -0.49 -2.10
C LEU A 49 7.75 -1.13 -1.03
N TRP A 50 8.25 -2.33 -1.29
CA TRP A 50 9.18 -3.01 -0.38
C TRP A 50 10.51 -2.26 -0.25
N GLU A 51 11.07 -1.78 -1.36
CA GLU A 51 12.29 -0.98 -1.37
C GLU A 51 12.10 0.33 -0.60
N LEU A 52 11.00 1.05 -0.83
CA LEU A 52 10.67 2.27 -0.09
C LEU A 52 10.58 2.01 1.41
N MET A 53 9.99 0.90 1.83
CA MET A 53 9.88 0.53 3.25
C MET A 53 11.23 0.29 3.95
N GLN A 54 12.31 0.05 3.19
CA GLN A 54 13.64 -0.11 3.79
C GLN A 54 14.22 1.21 4.30
N ASP A 55 13.79 2.36 3.76
CA ASP A 55 14.20 3.67 4.28
C ASP A 55 13.55 3.94 5.64
N GLU A 56 14.36 4.33 6.63
CA GLU A 56 13.91 4.70 7.97
C GLU A 56 13.03 5.96 7.99
N LYS A 57 13.00 6.74 6.90
CA LYS A 57 12.14 7.91 6.74
C LYS A 57 10.79 7.58 6.12
N THR A 58 10.57 6.34 5.69
CA THR A 58 9.28 5.93 5.10
C THR A 58 8.28 5.64 6.21
N HIS A 59 7.11 6.28 6.11
CA HIS A 59 5.95 6.07 6.97
C HIS A 59 4.78 5.51 6.18
N ILE A 60 4.03 4.59 6.79
CA ILE A 60 2.83 3.99 6.22
C ILE A 60 1.63 4.35 7.08
N TYR A 61 0.57 4.80 6.43
CA TYR A 61 -0.72 5.07 7.04
C TYR A 61 -1.78 4.19 6.39
N MET A 62 -2.49 3.41 7.22
CA MET A 62 -3.60 2.56 6.80
C MET A 62 -4.86 2.95 7.57
N CYS A 63 -5.93 3.24 6.84
CA CYS A 63 -7.22 3.59 7.40
C CYS A 63 -8.35 2.92 6.61
N GLY A 64 -9.38 2.44 7.32
CA GLY A 64 -10.56 1.85 6.68
C GLY A 64 -11.21 0.75 7.51
N LEU A 65 -11.82 -0.23 6.82
CA LEU A 65 -12.47 -1.36 7.47
C LEU A 65 -11.44 -2.34 8.05
N LYS A 66 -11.76 -2.96 9.18
CA LYS A 66 -10.90 -3.95 9.87
C LYS A 66 -10.30 -5.05 8.97
N GLY A 67 -11.02 -5.47 7.93
CA GLY A 67 -10.55 -6.47 6.96
C GLY A 67 -9.41 -6.01 6.05
N MET A 68 -9.02 -4.73 6.06
CA MET A 68 -7.94 -4.23 5.22
C MET A 68 -6.56 -4.72 5.66
N GLU A 69 -6.37 -4.97 6.97
CA GLU A 69 -5.08 -5.42 7.50
C GLU A 69 -4.63 -6.77 6.91
N SER A 70 -5.56 -7.69 6.69
CA SER A 70 -5.24 -8.99 6.09
C SER A 70 -4.76 -8.83 4.64
N GLY A 71 -5.29 -7.85 3.90
CA GLY A 71 -4.83 -7.53 2.55
C GLY A 71 -3.38 -7.06 2.51
N MET A 72 -2.91 -6.30 3.52
CA MET A 72 -1.52 -5.87 3.60
C MET A 72 -0.58 -7.07 3.80
N ALA A 73 -0.95 -8.00 4.67
CA ALA A 73 -0.19 -9.24 4.86
C ALA A 73 -0.19 -10.11 3.59
N GLU A 74 -1.33 -10.27 2.92
CA GLU A 74 -1.42 -10.97 1.63
C GLU A 74 -0.48 -10.37 0.57
N CYS A 75 -0.38 -9.04 0.53
CA CYS A 75 0.48 -8.33 -0.41
C CYS A 75 1.98 -8.46 -0.07
N PHE A 76 2.34 -8.31 1.21
CA PHE A 76 3.74 -8.11 1.59
C PHE A 76 4.46 -9.36 2.11
N THR A 77 3.75 -10.40 2.56
CA THR A 77 4.40 -11.65 2.97
C THR A 77 5.25 -12.26 1.85
N PRO A 78 4.76 -12.42 0.60
CA PRO A 78 5.56 -13.04 -0.45
C PRO A 78 6.83 -12.25 -0.81
N ILE A 79 6.75 -10.91 -0.79
CA ILE A 79 7.92 -10.07 -1.08
C ILE A 79 8.90 -10.07 0.09
N ALA A 80 8.44 -10.05 1.33
CA ALA A 80 9.32 -10.16 2.49
C ALA A 80 10.08 -11.50 2.47
N GLU A 81 9.38 -12.61 2.20
CA GLU A 81 9.96 -13.95 2.09
C GLU A 81 11.01 -14.03 0.97
N LYS A 82 10.73 -13.42 -0.20
CA LYS A 82 11.70 -13.30 -1.31
C LYS A 82 13.02 -12.66 -0.87
N TYR A 83 12.96 -11.70 0.06
CA TYR A 83 14.14 -11.02 0.63
C TYR A 83 14.62 -11.64 1.94
N GLY A 84 14.14 -12.84 2.30
CA GLY A 84 14.56 -13.56 3.50
C GLY A 84 14.11 -12.90 4.81
N LYS A 85 13.02 -12.13 4.79
CA LYS A 85 12.41 -11.49 5.97
C LYS A 85 11.02 -12.07 6.25
N ASP A 86 10.61 -12.01 7.51
CA ASP A 86 9.21 -12.22 7.90
C ASP A 86 8.46 -10.88 7.92
N TRP A 87 7.32 -10.82 7.23
CA TRP A 87 6.51 -9.60 7.16
C TRP A 87 5.95 -9.18 8.53
N ALA A 88 5.50 -10.14 9.34
CA ALA A 88 4.91 -9.85 10.64
C ALA A 88 5.93 -9.24 11.61
N GLU A 89 7.16 -9.77 11.64
CA GLU A 89 8.27 -9.22 12.39
C GLU A 89 8.69 -7.84 11.86
N PHE A 90 8.76 -7.67 10.54
CA PHE A 90 9.10 -6.40 9.92
C PHE A 90 8.06 -5.31 10.22
N ALA A 91 6.77 -5.59 10.03
CA ALA A 91 5.69 -4.65 10.34
C ALA A 91 5.65 -4.31 11.84
N LYS A 92 5.91 -5.28 12.72
CA LYS A 92 6.04 -5.05 14.16
C LYS A 92 7.22 -4.13 14.49
N ALA A 93 8.36 -4.31 13.82
CA ALA A 93 9.52 -3.44 13.97
C ALA A 93 9.23 -2.00 13.50
N MET A 94 8.58 -1.84 12.34
CA MET A 94 8.15 -0.52 11.85
C MET A 94 7.16 0.15 12.80
N LYS A 95 6.20 -0.60 13.37
CA LYS A 95 5.27 -0.08 14.37
C LYS A 95 5.98 0.38 15.64
N LYS A 96 6.97 -0.36 16.13
CA LYS A 96 7.80 0.04 17.27
C LYS A 96 8.63 1.30 16.97
N ALA A 97 9.02 1.49 15.72
CA ALA A 97 9.73 2.68 15.25
C ALA A 97 8.81 3.87 14.93
N ASP A 98 7.50 3.76 15.17
CA ASP A 98 6.49 4.77 14.84
C ASP A 98 6.42 5.14 13.34
N ARG A 99 6.55 4.13 12.47
CA ARG A 99 6.50 4.27 11.01
C ARG A 99 5.40 3.48 10.32
N TYR A 100 4.60 2.76 11.10
CA TYR A 100 3.48 1.96 10.60
C TYR A 100 2.24 2.24 11.44
N HIS A 101 1.38 3.11 10.92
CA HIS A 101 0.22 3.67 11.60
C HIS A 101 -1.05 3.03 11.04
N VAL A 102 -1.84 2.43 11.93
CA VAL A 102 -3.05 1.68 11.55
C VAL A 102 -4.24 2.17 12.36
N GLU A 103 -5.28 2.62 11.65
CA GLU A 103 -6.55 3.04 12.22
C GLU A 103 -7.70 2.39 11.43
N VAL A 104 -8.09 1.19 11.83
CA VAL A 104 -9.20 0.45 11.22
C VAL A 104 -10.35 0.26 12.20
N TYR A 105 -11.57 0.21 11.67
CA TYR A 105 -12.82 0.08 12.43
C TYR A 105 -13.76 -0.99 11.85
#